data_AF-A0A1B6VGG6-F1
#
_entry.id   AF-A0A1B6VGG6-F1
#
_cell.length_a   1.000
_cell.length_b   1.000
_cell.length_c   1.000
_cell.angle_alpha   90.00
_cell.angle_beta   90.00
_cell.angle_gamma   90.00
#
_symmetry.space_group_name_H-M   'P 1'
#
loop_
_entity.id
_entity.type
_entity.pdbx_description
1 polymer ?
#
loop_
_entity_poly.entity_id
_entity_poly.type
_entity_poly.pdbx_seq_one_letter_code
_entity_poly.pdbx_strand_id
1 'polypeptide(L)'
;MDHQLYAPEYLTRSDLVRRWAWSAMKLEKYIASHKSFPKPVGSIGNGKIKIWKLSTIKKFEAAENISPSYARLFSKQEYLSRS
;
A
#
# COMPACT_ATOMS: atom_id res chain seq x y z
N MET A 1 0.39 -21.36 -21.11
CA MET A 1 1.35 -20.73 -20.19
C MET A 1 0.54 -19.81 -19.29
N ASP A 2 0.17 -20.31 -18.13
CA ASP A 2 -0.54 -19.55 -17.10
C ASP A 2 0.25 -18.29 -16.76
N HIS A 3 -0.34 -17.13 -17.01
CA HIS A 3 0.08 -15.90 -16.38
C HIS A 3 -0.19 -16.05 -14.88
N GLN A 4 0.77 -16.64 -14.16
CA GLN A 4 0.88 -16.46 -12.72
C GLN A 4 0.92 -14.96 -12.48
N LEU A 5 -0.25 -14.44 -12.09
CA LEU A 5 -0.44 -13.16 -11.45
C LEU A 5 0.62 -13.07 -10.36
N TYR A 6 1.73 -12.39 -10.65
CA TYR A 6 2.70 -11.97 -9.65
C TYR A 6 1.93 -11.04 -8.72
N ALA A 7 1.22 -11.61 -7.74
CA ALA A 7 0.74 -10.86 -6.60
C ALA A 7 2.02 -10.48 -5.84
N PRO A 8 2.43 -9.20 -5.84
CA PRO A 8 3.63 -8.83 -5.12
C PRO A 8 3.29 -8.95 -3.63
N GLU A 9 3.60 -10.10 -3.04
CA GLU A 9 3.35 -10.38 -1.62
C GLU A 9 4.05 -9.36 -0.71
N TYR A 10 5.07 -8.70 -1.26
CA TYR A 10 5.87 -7.69 -0.60
C TYR A 10 5.81 -6.35 -1.34
N LEU A 11 5.68 -5.27 -0.58
CA LEU A 11 5.69 -3.90 -1.03
C LEU A 11 6.96 -3.21 -0.54
N THR A 12 7.58 -2.43 -1.41
CA THR A 12 8.67 -1.53 -1.02
C THR A 12 8.10 -0.18 -0.60
N ARG A 13 8.97 0.69 -0.08
CA ARG A 13 8.62 2.10 0.19
C ARG A 13 8.07 2.78 -1.07
N SER A 14 8.66 2.54 -2.23
CA SER A 14 8.22 3.12 -3.51
C SER A 14 6.83 2.64 -3.91
N ASP A 15 6.49 1.39 -3.62
CA ASP A 15 5.15 0.86 -3.86
C ASP A 15 4.10 1.54 -2.97
N LEU A 16 4.42 1.77 -1.68
CA LEU A 16 3.53 2.48 -0.76
C LEU A 16 3.26 3.93 -1.20
N VAL A 17 4.31 4.64 -1.63
CA VAL A 17 4.23 6.00 -2.21
C VAL A 17 3.24 6.02 -3.38
N ARG A 18 3.38 5.07 -4.33
CA ARG A 18 2.49 4.95 -5.49
C ARG A 18 1.07 4.58 -5.09
N ARG A 19 0.92 3.60 -4.20
CA ARG A 19 -0.37 3.05 -3.74
C ARG A 19 -1.25 4.08 -3.02
N TRP A 20 -0.65 5.00 -2.27
CA TRP A 20 -1.38 6.06 -1.57
C TRP A 20 -1.35 7.40 -2.31
N ALA A 21 -0.66 7.47 -3.45
CA ALA A 21 -0.37 8.72 -4.16
C ALA A 21 0.20 9.80 -3.22
N TRP A 22 1.12 9.40 -2.34
CA TRP A 22 1.77 10.30 -1.39
C TRP A 22 3.20 10.59 -1.85
N SER A 23 3.72 11.77 -1.51
CA SER A 23 5.15 12.04 -1.67
C SER A 23 5.98 11.19 -0.70
N ALA A 24 7.21 10.84 -1.08
CA ALA A 24 8.12 10.06 -0.26
C ALA A 24 8.35 10.66 1.14
N MET A 25 8.41 11.99 1.23
CA MET A 25 8.54 12.74 2.50
C MET A 25 7.27 12.65 3.37
N LYS A 26 6.08 12.66 2.76
CA LYS A 26 4.81 12.51 3.48
C LYS A 26 4.71 11.11 4.08
N LEU A 27 5.09 10.09 3.31
CA LEU A 27 5.16 8.72 3.81
C LEU A 27 6.12 8.59 5.00
N GLU A 28 7.32 9.18 4.92
CA GLU A 28 8.27 9.15 6.03
C GLU A 28 7.76 9.83 7.29
N LYS A 29 7.19 11.04 7.16
CA LYS A 29 6.57 11.73 8.29
C LYS A 29 5.45 10.90 8.90
N TYR A 30 4.63 10.26 8.07
CA TYR A 30 3.55 9.40 8.54
C TYR A 30 4.09 8.18 9.29
N ILE A 31 5.06 7.45 8.75
CA ILE A 31 5.69 6.30 9.43
C ILE A 31 6.35 6.72 10.75
N ALA A 32 7.01 7.88 10.79
CA ALA A 32 7.64 8.38 12.01
C ALA A 32 6.62 8.81 13.08
N SER A 33 5.48 9.37 12.66
CA SER A 33 4.44 9.86 13.57
C SER A 33 3.46 8.77 14.02
N HIS A 34 3.22 7.74 13.20
CA HIS A 34 2.29 6.66 13.51
C HIS A 34 3.00 5.45 14.12
N LYS A 35 2.92 5.33 15.44
CA LYS A 35 3.49 4.19 16.19
C LYS A 35 2.86 2.85 15.80
N SER A 36 1.63 2.86 15.29
CA SER A 36 0.89 1.69 14.80
C SER A 36 1.23 1.30 13.36
N PHE A 37 2.11 2.05 12.69
CA PHE A 37 2.48 1.71 11.32
C PHE A 37 3.15 0.33 11.26
N PRO A 38 2.77 -0.53 10.30
CA PRO A 38 3.30 -1.88 10.20
C PRO A 38 4.81 -1.88 10.03
N LYS A 39 5.48 -2.72 10.83
CA LYS A 39 6.92 -2.89 10.74
C LYS A 39 7.31 -3.61 9.44
N PRO A 40 8.45 -3.26 8.84
CA PRO A 40 8.97 -4.00 7.70
C PRO A 40 9.24 -5.45 8.11
N VAL A 41 8.92 -6.38 7.22
CA VAL A 41 9.14 -7.82 7.44
C VAL A 41 10.58 -8.24 7.13
N GLY A 42 11.31 -7.39 6.42
CA GLY A 42 12.69 -7.62 6.05
C GLY A 42 13.24 -6.45 5.26
N SER A 43 14.45 -6.64 4.73
CA SER A 43 15.08 -5.70 3.82
C SER A 43 15.78 -6.45 2.69
N ILE A 44 15.77 -5.88 1.49
CA ILE A 44 16.45 -6.40 0.29
C ILE A 44 17.58 -5.46 -0.13
N GLY A 45 18.46 -5.92 -1.02
CA GLY A 45 19.57 -5.12 -1.52
C GLY A 45 20.58 -4.76 -0.43
N ASN A 46 21.03 -5.77 0.32
CA ASN A 46 21.99 -5.63 1.42
C ASN A 46 21.51 -4.65 2.53
N GLY A 47 20.22 -4.73 2.89
CA GLY A 47 19.64 -3.94 3.98
C GLY A 47 19.18 -2.52 3.61
N LYS A 48 19.35 -2.10 2.35
CA LYS A 48 19.03 -0.73 1.92
C LYS A 48 17.54 -0.50 1.69
N ILE A 49 16.79 -1.52 1.28
CA ILE A 49 15.38 -1.38 0.88
C ILE A 49 14.52 -2.18 1.84
N LYS A 50 13.75 -1.49 2.67
CA LYS A 50 12.75 -2.12 3.56
C LYS A 50 11.57 -2.64 2.73
N ILE A 51 11.08 -3.82 3.12
CA ILE A 51 9.91 -4.46 2.51
C ILE A 51 8.82 -4.75 3.54
N TRP A 52 7.57 -4.63 3.12
CA TRP A 52 6.37 -4.85 3.94
C TRP A 52 5.48 -5.90 3.29
N LYS A 53 4.82 -6.76 4.07
CA LYS A 53 3.83 -7.69 3.52
C LYS A 53 2.58 -6.94 3.06
N LEU A 54 2.13 -7.18 1.83
CA LEU A 54 0.92 -6.60 1.26
C LEU A 54 -0.31 -6.86 2.14
N SER A 55 -0.44 -8.08 2.68
CA SER A 55 -1.54 -8.47 3.56
C SER A 55 -1.56 -7.66 4.87
N THR A 56 -0.40 -7.36 5.44
CA THR A 56 -0.27 -6.49 6.62
C THR A 56 -0.66 -5.06 6.29
N ILE A 57 -0.19 -4.53 5.15
CA ILE A 57 -0.56 -3.19 4.69
C ILE A 57 -2.06 -3.09 4.45
N LYS A 58 -2.70 -4.07 3.80
CA LYS A 58 -4.15 -4.08 3.59
C LYS A 58 -4.94 -4.08 4.91
N LYS A 59 -4.50 -4.84 5.91
CA LYS A 59 -5.13 -4.84 7.24
C LYS A 59 -5.00 -3.47 7.92
N PHE A 60 -3.83 -2.84 7.80
CA PHE A 60 -3.60 -1.50 8.30
C PHE A 60 -4.46 -0.46 7.57
N GLU A 61 -4.54 -0.53 6.23
CA GLU A 61 -5.41 0.31 5.40
C GLU A 61 -6.88 0.22 5.83
N ALA A 62 -7.36 -1.00 6.10
CA ALA A 62 -8.73 -1.22 6.59
C ALA A 62 -8.94 -0.65 8.00
N ALA A 63 -7.96 -0.79 8.90
CA ALA A 63 -8.05 -0.28 10.26
C ALA A 63 -8.04 1.26 10.31
N GLU A 64 -7.20 1.89 9.49
CA GLU A 64 -7.00 3.35 9.45
C GLU A 64 -7.93 4.06 8.44
N ASN A 65 -8.82 3.31 7.77
CA ASN A 65 -9.68 3.81 6.69
C ASN A 65 -8.90 4.50 5.54
N ILE A 66 -7.66 4.06 5.28
CA ILE A 66 -6.83 4.58 4.19
C ILE A 66 -7.17 3.82 2.92
N SER A 67 -7.93 4.47 2.02
CA SER A 67 -8.16 3.91 0.70
C SER A 67 -6.92 4.08 -0.19
N PRO A 68 -6.45 3.01 -0.88
CA PRO A 68 -5.44 3.16 -1.92
C PRO A 68 -5.99 4.10 -3.00
N SER A 69 -5.14 4.96 -3.55
CA SER A 69 -5.54 6.00 -4.52
C SER A 69 -6.26 5.42 -5.75
N TYR A 70 -5.98 4.16 -6.10
CA TYR A 70 -6.69 3.43 -7.15
C TYR A 70 -8.14 3.06 -6.80
N ALA A 71 -8.52 2.92 -5.53
CA ALA A 71 -9.90 2.63 -5.13
C ALA A 71 -10.87 3.78 -5.49
N ARG A 72 -10.34 5.01 -5.60
CA ARG A 72 -11.12 6.18 -6.00
C ARG A 72 -11.55 6.17 -7.47
N LEU A 73 -10.87 5.38 -8.33
CA LEU A 73 -11.26 5.22 -9.73
C LEU A 73 -12.42 4.23 -9.91
N PHE A 74 -12.56 3.23 -9.02
CA PHE A 74 -13.64 2.23 -9.12
C PHE A 74 -14.93 2.64 -8.40
N SER A 75 -14.87 3.56 -7.43
CA SER A 75 -16.06 4.05 -6.73
C SER A 75 -17.01 4.91 -7.58
N LYS A 76 -16.65 5.24 -8.83
CA LYS A 76 -17.47 6.07 -9.72
C LYS A 76 -18.36 5.26 -10.68
N GLN A 77 -18.18 3.94 -10.79
CA GLN A 77 -19.05 3.11 -11.64
C GLN A 77 -20.30 2.59 -10.93
N GLU A 78 -20.32 2.51 -9.59
CA GLU A 78 -21.47 1.92 -8.87
C GLU A 78 -22.65 2.88 -8.64
N TYR A 79 -22.53 4.16 -9.02
CA TYR A 79 -23.64 5.13 -8.91
C TYR A 79 -24.51 5.25 -10.18
N LEU A 80 -24.16 4.54 -11.27
CA LEU A 80 -24.87 4.63 -12.56
C LEU A 80 -25.68 3.38 -12.92
N SER A 81 -25.75 2.37 -12.05
CA SER A 81 -26.58 1.15 -12.25
C SER A 81 -27.77 1.03 -11.30
N ARG A 82 -28.19 2.14 -10.67
CA ARG A 82 -29.43 2.23 -9.87
C ARG A 82 -30.42 3.26 -10.44
N SER A 83 -30.57 3.29 -11.75
CA SER A 83 -31.68 3.98 -12.44
C SER A 83 -32.47 2.99 -13.26
#